data_AF-A0A7Z1AHF6-F1
#
_entry.id   AF-A0A7Z1AHF6-F1
#
_cell.length_a   1.000
_cell.length_b   1.000
_cell.length_c   1.000
_cell.angle_alpha   90.00
_cell.angle_beta   90.00
_cell.angle_gamma   90.00
#
_symmetry.space_group_name_H-M   'P 1'
#
loop_
_entity.id
_entity.type
_entity.pdbx_description
1 polymer ?
#
loop_
_entity_poly.entity_id
_entity_poly.type
_entity_poly.pdbx_seq_one_letter_code
_entity_poly.pdbx_strand_id
1 'polypeptide(L)' 'MLKSEFWNALDQVYGPALGRSLFQDLYLVPLKMSGREAMDAGVDVEVIWDALVDETGKGEEARWVHRRPKKKR' A
#
# COMPACT_ATOMS: atom_id res chain seq x y z
N MET A 1 -2.58 -2.41 10.41
CA MET A 1 -3.42 -3.21 9.47
C MET A 1 -2.89 -4.64 9.35
N LEU A 2 -3.69 -5.62 8.93
CA LEU A 2 -3.18 -6.97 8.63
C LEU A 2 -2.56 -7.05 7.22
N LYS A 3 -1.61 -7.98 7.00
CA LYS A 3 -0.99 -8.21 5.69
C LYS A 3 -2.01 -8.55 4.59
N SER A 4 -3.10 -9.26 4.92
CA SER A 4 -4.20 -9.55 3.99
C SER A 4 -4.99 -8.29 3.63
N GLU A 5 -5.23 -7.41 4.59
CA GLU A 5 -5.88 -6.11 4.37
C GLU A 5 -5.02 -5.20 3.48
N PHE A 6 -3.69 -5.27 3.65
CA PHE A 6 -2.74 -4.49 2.83
C PHE A 6 -2.88 -4.84 1.35
N TRP A 7 -2.83 -6.13 1.02
CA TRP A 7 -2.99 -6.56 -0.36
C TRP A 7 -4.37 -6.23 -0.92
N ASN A 8 -5.42 -6.35 -0.10
CA ASN A 8 -6.76 -5.96 -0.51
C ASN A 8 -6.89 -4.45 -0.77
N ALA A 9 -6.23 -3.60 0.03
CA ALA A 9 -6.23 -2.16 -0.15
C ALA A 9 -5.44 -1.75 -1.40
N LEU A 10 -4.27 -2.34 -1.59
CA LEU A 10 -3.41 -2.15 -2.76
C LEU A 10 -4.15 -2.49 -4.06
N ASP A 11 -4.80 -3.67 -4.10
CA ASP A 11 -5.57 -4.12 -5.26
C ASP A 11 -6.81 -3.24 -5.50
N GLN A 12 -7.43 -2.69 -4.45
CA GLN A 12 -8.57 -1.78 -4.57
C GLN A 12 -8.20 -0.39 -5.10
N VAL A 13 -7.08 0.18 -4.65
CA VAL A 13 -6.69 1.56 -4.98
C VAL A 13 -5.93 1.63 -6.31
N TYR A 14 -5.06 0.66 -6.58
CA TYR A 14 -4.17 0.68 -7.73
C TYR A 14 -4.48 -0.41 -8.76
N GLY A 15 -5.30 -1.39 -8.40
CA GLY A 15 -5.51 -2.58 -9.22
C GLY A 15 -4.42 -3.64 -9.00
N PRO A 16 -4.71 -4.91 -9.29
CA PRO A 16 -3.86 -6.03 -8.92
C PRO A 16 -2.51 -6.09 -9.66
N ALA A 17 -2.42 -5.52 -10.87
CA ALA A 17 -1.16 -5.50 -11.62
C ALA A 17 -0.28 -4.30 -11.22
N LEU A 18 -0.81 -3.08 -11.36
CA LEU A 18 -0.08 -1.86 -11.04
C LEU A 18 0.29 -1.78 -9.55
N GLY A 19 -0.62 -2.18 -8.65
CA GLY A 19 -0.33 -2.21 -7.21
C GLY A 19 0.90 -3.06 -6.89
N ARG A 20 1.07 -4.20 -7.56
CA ARG A 20 2.24 -5.08 -7.36
C ARG A 20 3.53 -4.44 -7.88
N SER A 21 3.50 -3.82 -9.06
CA SER A 21 4.66 -3.07 -9.56
C SER A 21 5.04 -1.92 -8.64
N LEU A 22 4.06 -1.11 -8.18
CA LEU A 22 4.33 -0.02 -7.23
C LEU A 22 4.97 -0.55 -5.94
N PHE A 23 4.44 -1.64 -5.38
CA PHE A 23 5.00 -2.23 -4.17
C PHE A 23 6.44 -2.75 -4.37
N GLN A 24 6.78 -3.30 -5.54
CA GLN A 24 8.14 -3.78 -5.83
C GLN A 24 9.11 -2.62 -6.10
N ASP A 25 8.69 -1.66 -6.94
CA ASP A 25 9.62 -0.78 -7.66
C ASP A 25 9.54 0.69 -7.23
N LEU A 26 8.43 1.13 -6.62
CA LEU A 26 8.28 2.53 -6.21
C LEU A 26 9.18 2.80 -5.00
N TYR A 27 10.11 3.74 -5.15
CA TYR A 27 10.91 4.24 -4.04
C TYR A 27 10.06 5.14 -3.15
N LEU A 28 9.93 4.77 -1.87
CA LEU A 28 9.15 5.51 -0.89
C LEU A 28 10.07 6.47 -0.13
N VAL A 29 9.98 7.77 -0.42
CA VAL A 29 10.90 8.78 0.14
C VAL A 29 11.02 8.73 1.68
N PRO A 30 9.92 8.58 2.46
CA PRO A 30 10.01 8.52 3.92
C PRO A 30 10.76 7.28 4.44
N LEU A 31 10.70 6.16 3.70
CA LEU A 31 11.33 4.90 4.08
C LEU A 31 12.71 4.70 3.47
N LYS A 32 13.06 5.51 2.46
CA LYS A 32 14.30 5.45 1.69
C LYS A 32 14.54 4.09 1.01
N MET A 33 13.46 3.37 0.70
CA MET A 33 13.48 2.03 0.10
C MET A 33 12.13 1.74 -0.57
N SER A 34 12.02 0.65 -1.32
CA SER A 34 10.74 0.22 -1.89
C SER A 34 9.84 -0.44 -0.84
N GLY A 35 8.55 -0.60 -1.17
CA GLY A 35 7.61 -1.32 -0.30
C GLY A 35 8.05 -2.77 -0.03
N ARG A 36 8.64 -3.43 -1.04
CA ARG A 36 9.19 -4.78 -0.91
C ARG A 36 10.36 -4.81 0.05
N GLU A 37 11.33 -3.92 -0.12
CA GLU A 37 12.50 -3.82 0.75
C GLU A 37 12.10 -3.51 2.20
N ALA A 38 11.13 -2.60 2.39
CA ALA A 38 10.59 -2.27 3.70
C ALA A 38 9.92 -3.47 4.38
N MET A 39 9.13 -4.25 3.63
CA MET A 39 8.51 -5.46 4.17
C MET A 39 9.56 -6.52 4.54
N ASP A 40 10.60 -6.70 3.72
CA ASP A 40 11.70 -7.63 4.00
C ASP A 40 12.55 -7.16 5.19
N ALA A 41 12.64 -5.84 5.44
CA ALA A 41 13.25 -5.22 6.61
C ALA A 41 12.37 -5.25 7.87
N GLY A 42 11.14 -5.78 7.79
CA GLY A 42 10.22 -5.90 8.93
C GLY A 42 9.45 -4.63 9.29
N VAL A 43 9.39 -3.64 8.38
CA VAL A 43 8.55 -2.43 8.56
C VAL A 43 7.08 -2.82 8.58
N ASP A 44 6.30 -2.18 9.46
CA ASP A 44 4.86 -2.40 9.56
C ASP A 44 4.17 -2.06 8.22
N VAL A 45 3.25 -2.92 7.79
CA VAL A 45 2.47 -2.75 6.57
C VAL A 45 1.61 -1.49 6.58
N GLU A 46 1.21 -0.98 7.75
CA GLU A 46 0.49 0.29 7.89
C GLU A 46 1.39 1.48 7.54
N VAL A 47 2.66 1.45 7.98
CA VAL A 47 3.66 2.47 7.63
C VAL A 47 3.98 2.43 6.13
N ILE A 48 4.12 1.23 5.56
CA ILE A 48 4.32 1.06 4.11
C ILE A 48 3.12 1.57 3.32
N TRP A 49 1.91 1.32 3.82
CA TRP A 49 0.67 1.80 3.20
C TRP A 49 0.59 3.32 3.16
N ASP A 50 0.85 3.98 4.29
CA ASP A 50 0.81 5.43 4.37
C ASP A 50 1.84 6.06 3.42
N ALA A 51 3.06 5.53 3.40
CA ALA A 51 4.09 5.99 2.47
C ALA A 51 3.70 5.80 0.98
N LEU A 52 3.05 4.69 0.63
CA LEU A 52 2.54 4.46 -0.73
C LEU A 52 1.44 5.45 -1.11
N VAL A 53 0.49 5.71 -0.21
CA VAL A 53 -0.60 6.66 -0.46
C VAL A 53 -0.07 8.09 -0.63
N ASP A 54 0.92 8.46 0.17
CA ASP A 54 1.58 9.76 0.11
C ASP A 54 2.37 9.93 -1.20
N GLU A 55 3.21 8.96 -1.54
CA GLU A 55 4.06 9.01 -2.75
C GLU A 55 3.22 9.01 -4.04
N THR A 56 2.10 8.31 -4.06
CA THR A 56 1.21 8.23 -5.23
C THR A 56 0.17 9.35 -5.30
N GLY A 57 0.09 10.21 -4.29
CA GLY A 57 -0.83 11.35 -4.24
C GLY A 57 -2.31 10.98 -4.29
N LYS A 58 -2.69 9.76 -3.88
CA LYS A 58 -4.10 9.29 -3.94
C LYS A 58 -5.02 9.96 -2.91
N GLY A 59 -4.45 10.63 -1.90
CA GLY A 59 -5.18 11.42 -0.91
C GLY A 59 -5.81 10.60 0.22
N GLU A 60 -6.47 11.30 1.16
CA GLU A 60 -7.00 10.72 2.41
C GLU A 60 -8.03 9.60 2.21
N GLU A 61 -8.83 9.65 1.13
CA GLU A 61 -9.82 8.59 0.86
C GLU A 61 -9.16 7.22 0.68
N ALA A 62 -7.94 7.16 0.13
CA ALA A 62 -7.20 5.92 0.00
C ALA A 62 -6.67 5.43 1.35
N ARG A 63 -6.22 6.32 2.25
CA ARG A 63 -5.67 5.94 3.56
C ARG A 63 -6.64 5.05 4.35
N TRP A 64 -7.95 5.32 4.27
CA TRP A 64 -8.97 4.59 5.01
C TRP A 64 -9.63 3.43 4.25
N VAL A 65 -9.18 3.10 3.03
CA VAL A 65 -9.84 2.09 2.17
C VAL A 65 -9.89 0.70 2.81
N HIS A 66 -8.88 0.35 3.62
CA HIS A 66 -8.79 -0.94 4.30
C HIS A 66 -9.83 -1.10 5.42
N ARG A 67 -10.46 -0.01 5.89
CA ARG A 67 -11.52 -0.03 6.91
C ARG A 67 -12.92 -0.21 6.32
N ARG A 68 -13.07 -0.12 4.99
CA ARG A 68 -14.37 -0.31 4.32
C ARG A 68 -14.56 -1.80 3.99
N PRO A 69 -15.70 -2.41 4.36
CA PRO A 69 -15.99 -3.78 3.98
C PRO A 69 -16.11 -3.90 2.45
N LYS A 70 -15.50 -4.95 1.89
CA LYS A 70 -15.42 -5.17 0.44
C LYS A 70 -16.81 -5.20 -0.19
N LYS A 71 -17.05 -4.38 -1.22
CA LYS A 71 -18.19 -4.59 -2.13
C LYS A 71 -17.89 -5.86 -2.92
N LYS A 72 -18.59 -6.97 -2.62
CA LYS A 72 -18.50 -8.20 -3.44
C LYS A 72 -18.88 -7.82 -4.88
N ARG A 73 -17.96 -8.04 -5.82
CA ARG A 73 -18.26 -8.08 -7.26
C ARG A 73 -18.66 -9.49 -7.63
#